data_AF-A0A520HH35-F1
#
_entry.id   AF-A0A520HH35-F1
#
_cell.length_a   1.000
_cell.length_b   1.000
_cell.length_c   1.000
_cell.angle_alpha   90.00
_cell.angle_beta   90.00
_cell.angle_gamma   90.00
#
_symmetry.space_group_name_H-M   'P 1'
#
loop_
_entity.id
_entity.type
_entity.pdbx_description
1 polymer ?
#
loop_
_entity_poly.entity_id
_entity_poly.type
_entity_poly.pdbx_seq_one_letter_code
_entity_poly.pdbx_strand_id
1 'polypeptide(L)'
;MALTIPDWKEKNPADIGIMLVELLAYAGDYLSYRQDAIATEAYLGTARKRISVKRHARLVDYNMHDGCNARTWIHLEVTEGVSGVTLPGNQNGNAIKFATTVPGQATVIKANTSQADEFFSKAGFEVFEPMHDLVLDSRFNKLSFYTWGKTTCHLSEEETTTTIDGHIDDLVGKILVIQEVASPHTFSAADADRLKRHAVRIIKAEHGHDILVGNSEAPEDPAGRPITKITWHDEDALPFSFCINTLTPEGEVVTTANLLGNIVLADHGHSIEEHITFTKQKKSPLLQSVPLSYASVYQDQPTMPASKAIINQPDRARPSIVLRDVETPTVLWEPVGDLISSQFNQRHFVVEMENDGQTRI
;
A
#
# COMPACT_ATOMS: atom_id res chain seq x y z
N MET A 1 -30.01 -51.52 -26.08
CA MET A 1 -29.69 -52.16 -27.38
C MET A 1 -29.90 -53.67 -27.39
N ALA A 2 -29.60 -54.41 -26.31
CA ALA A 2 -29.81 -55.87 -26.27
C ALA A 2 -31.28 -56.32 -26.44
N LEU A 3 -32.26 -55.46 -26.15
CA LEU A 3 -33.69 -55.75 -26.37
C LEU A 3 -34.20 -55.38 -27.77
N THR A 4 -33.46 -54.59 -28.55
CA THR A 4 -33.88 -54.11 -29.88
C THR A 4 -33.04 -54.68 -31.03
N ILE A 5 -31.79 -55.10 -30.78
CA ILE A 5 -30.91 -55.75 -31.75
C ILE A 5 -30.10 -56.85 -31.05
N PRO A 6 -30.76 -57.95 -30.61
CA PRO A 6 -30.02 -59.12 -30.14
C PRO A 6 -29.16 -59.65 -31.30
N ASP A 7 -27.88 -59.94 -31.04
CA ASP A 7 -26.87 -60.42 -32.01
C ASP A 7 -26.17 -59.38 -32.92
N TRP A 8 -26.14 -58.10 -32.56
CA TRP A 8 -25.29 -57.13 -33.27
C TRP A 8 -23.81 -57.54 -33.23
N LYS A 9 -23.23 -57.80 -34.41
CA LYS A 9 -21.84 -58.28 -34.64
C LYS A 9 -21.00 -57.36 -35.53
N GLU A 10 -21.56 -56.22 -35.94
CA GLU A 10 -20.91 -55.32 -36.89
C GLU A 10 -19.62 -54.75 -36.27
N LYS A 11 -18.56 -54.63 -37.09
CA LYS A 11 -17.24 -54.15 -36.65
C LYS A 11 -16.70 -53.03 -37.53
N ASN A 12 -17.47 -52.62 -38.55
CA ASN A 12 -17.06 -51.55 -39.44
C ASN A 12 -16.98 -50.23 -38.66
N PRO A 13 -15.85 -49.51 -38.69
CA PRO A 13 -15.72 -48.19 -38.04
C PRO A 13 -16.75 -47.16 -38.53
N ALA A 14 -17.28 -47.33 -39.75
CA ALA A 14 -18.32 -46.47 -40.30
C ALA A 14 -19.75 -46.87 -39.89
N ASP A 15 -19.93 -47.95 -39.12
CA ASP A 15 -21.24 -48.36 -38.63
C ASP A 15 -21.75 -47.41 -37.53
N ILE A 16 -23.03 -47.08 -37.58
CA ILE A 16 -23.64 -46.14 -36.64
C ILE A 16 -23.66 -46.69 -35.20
N GLY A 17 -23.75 -48.01 -35.04
CA GLY A 17 -23.67 -48.68 -33.74
C GLY A 17 -22.27 -48.57 -33.14
N ILE A 18 -21.22 -48.76 -33.95
CA ILE A 18 -19.82 -48.58 -33.54
C ILE A 18 -19.57 -47.11 -33.17
N MET A 19 -20.00 -46.17 -34.01
CA MET A 19 -19.89 -44.73 -33.74
C MET A 19 -20.56 -44.33 -32.40
N LEU A 20 -21.75 -44.86 -32.09
CA LEU A 20 -22.42 -44.58 -30.81
C LEU A 20 -21.67 -45.19 -29.61
N VAL A 21 -21.11 -46.39 -29.76
CA VAL A 21 -20.28 -47.02 -28.72
C VAL A 21 -19.01 -46.20 -28.49
N GLU A 22 -18.34 -45.74 -29.54
CA GLU A 22 -17.16 -44.87 -29.44
C GLU A 22 -17.48 -43.53 -28.77
N LEU A 23 -18.62 -42.91 -29.10
CA LEU A 23 -19.06 -41.66 -28.48
C LEU A 23 -19.36 -41.85 -26.98
N LEU A 24 -20.00 -42.96 -26.61
CA LEU A 24 -20.24 -43.30 -25.19
C LEU A 24 -18.94 -43.64 -24.46
N ALA A 25 -18.01 -44.36 -25.11
CA ALA A 25 -16.70 -44.67 -24.54
C ALA A 25 -15.88 -43.40 -24.31
N TYR A 26 -15.87 -42.48 -25.28
CA TYR A 26 -15.25 -41.15 -25.15
C TYR A 26 -15.85 -40.35 -23.99
N ALA A 27 -17.19 -40.31 -23.89
CA ALA A 27 -17.86 -39.64 -22.78
C ALA A 27 -17.53 -40.29 -21.43
N GLY A 28 -17.45 -41.62 -21.37
CA GLY A 28 -17.07 -42.38 -20.17
C GLY A 28 -15.63 -42.10 -19.74
N ASP A 29 -14.68 -42.11 -20.67
CA ASP A 29 -13.27 -41.80 -20.42
C ASP A 29 -13.11 -40.36 -19.91
N TYR A 30 -13.76 -39.40 -20.59
CA TYR A 30 -13.76 -37.99 -20.15
C TYR A 30 -14.34 -37.81 -18.73
N LEU A 31 -15.42 -38.51 -18.40
CA LEU A 31 -15.99 -38.49 -17.05
C LEU A 31 -15.04 -39.14 -16.02
N SER A 32 -14.38 -40.24 -16.37
CA SER A 32 -13.39 -40.90 -15.51
C SER A 32 -12.23 -39.96 -15.18
N TYR A 33 -11.66 -39.30 -16.19
CA TYR A 33 -10.61 -38.30 -15.98
C TYR A 33 -11.07 -37.16 -15.07
N ARG A 34 -12.31 -36.69 -15.21
CA ARG A 34 -12.85 -35.66 -14.32
C ARG A 34 -13.01 -36.14 -12.89
N GLN A 35 -13.45 -37.37 -12.68
CA GLN A 35 -13.57 -37.94 -11.33
C GLN A 35 -12.22 -38.04 -10.64
N ASP A 36 -11.18 -38.51 -11.34
CA ASP A 36 -9.82 -38.57 -10.80
C ASP A 36 -9.26 -37.20 -10.46
N ALA A 37 -9.50 -36.20 -11.33
CA ALA A 37 -9.11 -34.82 -11.06
C ALA A 37 -9.82 -34.25 -9.81
N ILE A 38 -11.12 -34.50 -9.66
CA ILE A 38 -11.91 -34.05 -8.50
C ILE A 38 -11.43 -34.77 -7.23
N ALA A 39 -11.19 -36.08 -7.28
CA ALA A 39 -10.69 -36.87 -6.17
C ALA A 39 -9.31 -36.39 -5.70
N THR A 40 -8.44 -36.00 -6.63
CA THR A 40 -7.14 -35.40 -6.33
C THR A 40 -7.29 -34.09 -5.55
N GLU A 41 -8.28 -33.25 -5.89
CA GLU A 41 -8.53 -31.98 -5.19
C GLU A 41 -9.29 -32.14 -3.85
N ALA A 42 -9.82 -33.33 -3.54
CA ALA A 42 -10.69 -33.55 -2.39
C ALA A 42 -9.98 -33.54 -1.02
N TYR A 43 -8.66 -33.73 -0.99
CA TYR A 43 -7.87 -33.76 0.25
C TYR A 43 -6.71 -32.78 0.19
N LEU A 44 -6.40 -32.15 1.33
CA LEU A 44 -5.32 -31.16 1.44
C LEU A 44 -3.96 -31.71 0.96
N GLY A 45 -3.65 -32.97 1.26
CA GLY A 45 -2.38 -33.60 0.89
C GLY A 45 -2.24 -33.98 -0.58
N THR A 46 -3.34 -34.01 -1.34
CA THR A 46 -3.35 -34.39 -2.77
C THR A 46 -3.73 -33.23 -3.69
N ALA A 47 -4.39 -32.19 -3.16
CA ALA A 47 -4.85 -31.04 -3.93
C ALA A 47 -3.70 -30.33 -4.64
N ARG A 48 -3.89 -30.02 -5.92
CA ARG A 48 -2.89 -29.31 -6.74
C ARG A 48 -3.30 -27.88 -7.03
N LYS A 49 -4.60 -27.56 -6.98
CA LYS A 49 -5.08 -26.20 -7.14
C LYS A 49 -4.98 -25.43 -5.83
N ARG A 50 -4.44 -24.21 -5.90
CA ARG A 50 -4.35 -23.30 -4.76
C ARG A 50 -5.72 -23.01 -4.14
N ILE A 51 -6.77 -22.86 -4.96
CA ILE A 51 -8.14 -22.64 -4.48
C ILE A 51 -8.62 -23.83 -3.62
N SER A 52 -8.40 -25.07 -4.06
CA SER A 52 -8.78 -26.25 -3.28
C SER A 52 -8.05 -26.29 -1.94
N VAL A 53 -6.73 -26.04 -1.95
CA VAL A 53 -5.90 -25.95 -0.73
C VAL A 53 -6.43 -24.85 0.20
N LYS A 54 -6.71 -23.66 -0.32
CA LYS A 54 -7.26 -22.52 0.44
C LYS A 54 -8.61 -22.87 1.07
N ARG A 55 -9.50 -23.55 0.34
CA ARG A 55 -10.81 -24.00 0.85
C ARG A 55 -10.67 -25.07 1.94
N HIS A 56 -9.75 -26.02 1.79
CA HIS A 56 -9.46 -27.02 2.84
C HIS A 56 -8.84 -26.39 4.08
N ALA A 57 -7.90 -25.46 3.91
CA ALA A 57 -7.23 -24.79 5.01
C ALA A 57 -8.20 -23.97 5.88
N ARG A 58 -9.24 -23.39 5.27
CA ARG A 58 -10.33 -22.71 5.99
C ARG A 58 -11.08 -23.65 6.97
N LEU A 59 -11.16 -24.96 6.70
CA LEU A 59 -11.83 -25.92 7.59
C LEU A 59 -11.03 -26.19 8.89
N VAL A 60 -9.76 -25.80 8.92
CA VAL A 60 -8.86 -25.93 10.08
C VAL A 60 -8.41 -24.56 10.59
N ASP A 61 -9.22 -23.51 10.35
CA ASP A 61 -8.99 -22.13 10.77
C ASP A 61 -7.68 -21.51 10.28
N TYR A 62 -7.12 -22.01 9.17
CA TYR A 62 -5.94 -21.43 8.54
C TYR A 62 -6.32 -20.55 7.33
N ASN A 63 -6.12 -19.24 7.48
CA ASN A 63 -6.36 -18.29 6.39
C ASN A 63 -5.12 -18.18 5.48
N MET A 64 -5.18 -18.83 4.31
CA MET A 64 -4.14 -18.69 3.30
C MET A 64 -4.25 -17.34 2.60
N HIS A 65 -3.29 -16.44 2.84
CA HIS A 65 -3.22 -15.11 2.21
C HIS A 65 -2.71 -15.17 0.77
N ASP A 66 -3.12 -14.22 -0.07
CA ASP A 66 -2.66 -14.07 -1.45
C ASP A 66 -1.52 -13.05 -1.62
N GLY A 67 -0.93 -12.63 -0.50
CA GLY A 67 0.13 -11.64 -0.43
C GLY A 67 -0.38 -10.32 0.15
N CYS A 68 0.52 -9.35 0.29
CA CYS A 68 0.19 -8.00 0.69
C CYS A 68 1.08 -7.02 -0.08
N ASN A 69 0.50 -5.92 -0.51
CA ASN A 69 1.18 -4.84 -1.23
C ASN A 69 2.33 -4.30 -0.39
N ALA A 70 3.40 -3.86 -1.06
CA ALA A 70 4.49 -3.18 -0.37
C ALA A 70 4.02 -1.81 0.15
N ARG A 71 4.54 -1.39 1.30
CA ARG A 71 4.29 -0.08 1.90
C ARG A 71 5.50 0.82 1.80
N THR A 72 5.25 2.12 1.65
CA THR A 72 6.30 3.13 1.70
C THR A 72 5.80 4.44 2.28
N TRP A 73 6.71 5.21 2.85
CA TRP A 73 6.48 6.60 3.23
C TRP A 73 6.74 7.50 2.03
N ILE A 74 5.80 8.40 1.73
CA ILE A 74 5.92 9.37 0.65
C ILE A 74 5.92 10.78 1.26
N HIS A 75 6.96 11.54 0.93
CA HIS A 75 7.05 12.97 1.21
C HIS A 75 6.37 13.76 0.10
N LEU A 76 5.56 14.74 0.50
CA LEU A 76 4.88 15.66 -0.41
C LEU A 76 5.35 17.08 -0.17
N GLU A 77 6.03 17.64 -1.16
CA GLU A 77 6.37 19.05 -1.19
C GLU A 77 5.21 19.84 -1.81
N VAL A 78 4.68 20.79 -1.06
CA VAL A 78 3.63 21.72 -1.53
C VAL A 78 4.18 23.12 -1.76
N THR A 79 3.56 23.90 -2.63
CA THR A 79 3.95 25.29 -2.86
C THR A 79 3.86 26.12 -1.57
N GLU A 80 4.77 27.08 -1.40
CA GLU A 80 4.72 28.01 -0.26
C GLU A 80 3.36 28.70 -0.13
N GLY A 81 2.89 28.86 1.11
CA GLY A 81 1.59 29.47 1.42
C GLY A 81 0.41 28.50 1.41
N VAL A 82 0.59 27.25 0.96
CA VAL A 82 -0.42 26.19 1.14
C VAL A 82 -0.48 25.80 2.62
N SER A 83 -1.66 25.86 3.20
CA SER A 83 -1.94 25.39 4.57
C SER A 83 -3.36 24.82 4.65
N GLY A 84 -3.52 23.68 5.30
CA GLY A 84 -4.84 23.08 5.56
C GLY A 84 -5.45 22.30 4.38
N VAL A 85 -4.70 21.99 3.32
CA VAL A 85 -5.22 21.23 2.17
C VAL A 85 -5.20 19.74 2.50
N THR A 86 -6.35 19.07 2.41
CA THR A 86 -6.43 17.63 2.68
C THR A 86 -6.15 16.83 1.43
N LEU A 87 -5.12 15.97 1.49
CA LEU A 87 -4.91 14.86 0.58
C LEU A 87 -5.78 13.69 1.06
N PRO A 88 -6.81 13.27 0.31
CA PRO A 88 -7.62 12.11 0.68
C PRO A 88 -6.83 10.80 0.55
N GLY A 89 -6.99 9.93 1.53
CA GLY A 89 -6.59 8.53 1.45
C GLY A 89 -7.54 7.71 0.60
N ASN A 90 -7.15 6.46 0.34
CA ASN A 90 -7.94 5.53 -0.46
C ASN A 90 -9.06 4.87 0.36
N GLN A 91 -10.12 5.63 0.64
CA GLN A 91 -11.35 5.10 1.23
C GLN A 91 -12.41 4.88 0.15
N ASN A 92 -12.27 3.81 -0.63
CA ASN A 92 -13.22 3.31 -1.65
C ASN A 92 -13.02 3.76 -3.11
N GLY A 93 -11.77 3.75 -3.59
CA GLY A 93 -11.43 4.08 -4.98
C GLY A 93 -10.94 5.51 -5.09
N ASN A 94 -9.69 5.66 -5.54
CA ASN A 94 -8.95 6.90 -5.33
C ASN A 94 -8.73 7.69 -6.63
N ALA A 95 -8.84 9.02 -6.51
CA ALA A 95 -8.50 9.95 -7.58
C ALA A 95 -6.98 10.23 -7.64
N ILE A 96 -6.28 10.13 -6.51
CA ILE A 96 -4.87 10.49 -6.40
C ILE A 96 -4.02 9.23 -6.37
N LYS A 97 -3.00 9.21 -7.24
CA LYS A 97 -2.04 8.13 -7.38
C LYS A 97 -0.66 8.74 -7.46
N PHE A 98 0.30 8.12 -6.79
CA PHE A 98 1.71 8.42 -6.94
C PHE A 98 2.28 7.44 -7.94
N ALA A 99 3.09 7.93 -8.87
CA ALA A 99 3.79 7.08 -9.81
C ALA A 99 5.28 7.35 -9.72
N THR A 100 6.09 6.30 -9.91
CA THR A 100 7.53 6.47 -10.07
C THR A 100 7.84 7.38 -11.27
N THR A 101 8.89 8.18 -11.16
CA THR A 101 9.23 9.17 -12.19
C THR A 101 9.44 8.53 -13.56
N VAL A 102 8.69 9.04 -14.55
CA VAL A 102 8.88 8.71 -15.97
C VAL A 102 9.58 9.89 -16.65
N PRO A 103 10.75 9.69 -17.29
CA PRO A 103 11.47 10.77 -17.95
C PRO A 103 10.59 11.54 -18.95
N GLY A 104 10.64 12.87 -18.88
CA GLY A 104 9.88 13.75 -19.78
C GLY A 104 8.39 13.93 -19.46
N GLN A 105 7.91 13.35 -18.35
CA GLN A 105 6.54 13.57 -17.86
C GLN A 105 6.51 14.66 -16.77
N ALA A 106 5.35 15.31 -16.64
CA ALA A 106 5.12 16.29 -15.60
C ALA A 106 5.05 15.63 -14.21
N THR A 107 5.50 16.33 -13.17
CA THR A 107 5.46 15.85 -11.78
C THR A 107 4.02 15.68 -11.27
N VAL A 108 3.09 16.50 -11.76
CA VAL A 108 1.68 16.45 -11.41
C VAL A 108 0.87 16.38 -12.68
N ILE A 109 0.07 15.33 -12.82
CA ILE A 109 -0.84 15.12 -13.95
C ILE A 109 -2.26 15.14 -13.43
N LYS A 110 -3.10 16.00 -14.00
CA LYS A 110 -4.51 16.09 -13.61
C LYS A 110 -5.26 14.86 -14.12
N ALA A 111 -6.06 14.23 -13.25
CA ALA A 111 -6.93 13.12 -13.61
C ALA A 111 -7.93 13.52 -14.72
N ASN A 112 -8.40 12.53 -15.48
CA ASN A 112 -9.36 12.68 -16.58
C ASN A 112 -8.89 13.63 -17.69
N THR A 113 -7.59 13.62 -17.98
CA THR A 113 -6.99 14.34 -19.11
C THR A 113 -6.35 13.34 -20.07
N SER A 114 -6.23 13.71 -21.35
CA SER A 114 -5.54 12.88 -22.35
C SER A 114 -4.09 12.57 -21.94
N GLN A 115 -3.45 13.47 -21.20
CA GLN A 115 -2.12 13.25 -20.65
C GLN A 115 -2.11 12.13 -19.59
N ALA A 116 -3.14 12.05 -18.74
CA ALA A 116 -3.27 10.94 -17.79
C ALA A 116 -3.50 9.61 -18.52
N ASP A 117 -4.35 9.59 -19.54
CA ASP A 117 -4.60 8.38 -20.34
C ASP A 117 -3.32 7.92 -21.06
N GLU A 118 -2.57 8.85 -21.65
CA GLU A 118 -1.27 8.55 -22.27
C GLU A 118 -0.27 8.04 -21.23
N PHE A 119 -0.24 8.63 -20.03
CA PHE A 119 0.63 8.17 -18.94
C PHE A 119 0.31 6.72 -18.56
N PHE A 120 -0.95 6.39 -18.33
CA PHE A 120 -1.37 5.02 -17.97
C PHE A 120 -1.26 4.02 -19.13
N SER A 121 -1.21 4.48 -20.37
CA SER A 121 -0.96 3.62 -21.54
C SER A 121 0.50 3.17 -21.67
N LYS A 122 1.44 3.86 -21.00
CA LYS A 122 2.87 3.51 -21.02
C LYS A 122 3.14 2.40 -20.00
N ALA A 123 4.13 1.56 -20.29
CA ALA A 123 4.64 0.58 -19.34
C ALA A 123 5.88 1.13 -18.61
N GLY A 124 6.21 0.54 -17.46
CA GLY A 124 7.50 0.76 -16.78
C GLY A 124 7.48 1.79 -15.65
N PHE A 125 6.33 2.02 -15.02
CA PHE A 125 6.23 2.75 -13.76
C PHE A 125 5.48 1.93 -12.72
N GLU A 126 5.78 2.18 -11.46
CA GLU A 126 5.06 1.62 -10.32
C GLU A 126 4.10 2.66 -9.76
N VAL A 127 2.91 2.21 -9.34
CA VAL A 127 1.86 3.05 -8.76
C VAL A 127 1.78 2.82 -7.26
N PHE A 128 1.51 3.88 -6.52
CA PHE A 128 1.20 3.85 -5.10
C PHE A 128 -0.03 4.69 -4.80
N GLU A 129 -0.83 4.28 -3.82
CA GLU A 129 -2.03 5.00 -3.40
C GLU A 129 -1.92 5.38 -1.91
N PRO A 130 -2.28 6.62 -1.53
CA PRO A 130 -2.26 7.04 -0.13
C PRO A 130 -3.26 6.22 0.69
N MET A 131 -2.87 5.77 1.88
CA MET A 131 -3.70 4.90 2.72
C MET A 131 -4.64 5.66 3.66
N HIS A 132 -4.32 6.92 3.96
CA HIS A 132 -5.06 7.74 4.91
C HIS A 132 -5.05 9.20 4.46
N ASP A 133 -5.97 9.98 5.03
CA ASP A 133 -6.02 11.41 4.78
C ASP A 133 -4.79 12.09 5.42
N LEU A 134 -4.24 13.08 4.72
CA LEU A 134 -3.15 13.90 5.22
C LEU A 134 -3.45 15.37 4.98
N VAL A 135 -3.43 16.17 6.04
CA VAL A 135 -3.47 17.63 5.93
C VAL A 135 -2.08 18.15 5.61
N LEU A 136 -1.93 18.67 4.39
CA LEU A 136 -0.70 19.24 3.85
C LEU A 136 -0.53 20.69 4.26
N ASP A 137 0.69 21.05 4.63
CA ASP A 137 1.07 22.41 4.97
C ASP A 137 2.52 22.68 4.55
N SER A 138 2.75 23.81 3.89
CA SER A 138 4.08 24.22 3.43
C SER A 138 5.10 24.37 4.57
N ARG A 139 4.66 24.69 5.80
CA ARG A 139 5.50 24.74 7.00
C ARG A 139 6.18 23.40 7.31
N PHE A 140 5.58 22.28 6.88
CA PHE A 140 6.10 20.94 7.11
C PHE A 140 6.91 20.40 5.93
N ASN A 141 7.11 21.15 4.84
CA ASN A 141 7.89 20.68 3.70
C ASN A 141 9.31 20.28 4.11
N LYS A 142 9.95 21.13 4.91
CA LYS A 142 11.31 20.96 5.40
C LYS A 142 11.46 21.69 6.72
N LEU A 143 11.81 20.96 7.77
CA LEU A 143 12.08 21.46 9.11
C LEU A 143 13.59 21.36 9.38
N SER A 144 14.11 22.35 10.09
CA SER A 144 15.53 22.46 10.44
C SER A 144 15.75 22.13 11.90
N PHE A 145 16.79 21.37 12.20
CA PHE A 145 17.22 21.14 13.57
C PHE A 145 17.79 22.41 14.19
N TYR A 146 17.53 22.60 15.48
CA TYR A 146 18.14 23.65 16.29
C TYR A 146 19.37 23.11 17.03
N THR A 147 20.55 23.63 16.71
CA THR A 147 21.83 23.07 17.19
C THR A 147 22.38 23.76 18.45
N TRP A 148 21.64 24.69 19.05
CA TRP A 148 22.07 25.43 20.25
C TRP A 148 23.44 26.10 20.12
N GLY A 149 23.73 26.64 18.93
CA GLY A 149 25.01 27.29 18.62
C GLY A 149 26.18 26.33 18.42
N LYS A 150 25.98 25.00 18.48
CA LYS A 150 27.02 24.02 18.17
C LYS A 150 27.25 23.95 16.67
N THR A 151 28.53 24.01 16.29
CA THR A 151 28.99 23.87 14.90
C THR A 151 29.11 22.40 14.47
N THR A 152 29.28 21.49 15.43
CA THR A 152 29.21 20.04 15.27
C THR A 152 28.16 19.47 16.21
N CYS A 153 27.13 18.85 15.64
CA CYS A 153 25.99 18.32 16.39
C CYS A 153 25.56 16.98 15.82
N HIS A 154 25.26 16.05 16.72
CA HIS A 154 24.84 14.69 16.37
C HIS A 154 23.62 14.31 17.20
N LEU A 155 22.70 13.56 16.60
CA LEU A 155 21.72 12.75 17.31
C LEU A 155 22.30 11.34 17.43
N SER A 156 22.29 10.81 18.64
CA SER A 156 22.79 9.46 18.92
C SER A 156 21.82 8.39 18.43
N GLU A 157 22.32 7.16 18.34
CA GLU A 157 21.45 5.99 18.30
C GLU A 157 20.56 5.95 19.55
N GLU A 158 19.37 5.37 19.43
CA GLU A 158 18.33 5.29 20.46
C GLU A 158 17.71 6.63 20.91
N GLU A 159 18.15 7.76 20.36
CA GLU A 159 17.58 9.06 20.71
C GLU A 159 16.08 9.12 20.36
N THR A 160 15.28 9.75 21.24
CA THR A 160 13.83 9.92 21.06
C THR A 160 13.36 11.37 21.09
N THR A 161 14.29 12.32 21.21
CA THR A 161 13.96 13.75 21.30
C THR A 161 14.97 14.61 20.54
N THR A 162 14.50 15.74 20.03
CA THR A 162 15.36 16.76 19.45
C THR A 162 14.70 18.13 19.54
N THR A 163 15.44 19.17 19.19
CA THR A 163 14.93 20.55 19.10
C THR A 163 14.93 20.98 17.64
N ILE A 164 13.84 21.58 17.18
CA ILE A 164 13.72 22.19 15.85
C ILE A 164 13.60 23.70 15.98
N ASP A 165 14.02 24.39 14.92
CA ASP A 165 13.99 25.84 14.83
C ASP A 165 12.55 26.34 14.58
N GLY A 166 12.15 27.40 15.29
CA GLY A 166 10.82 27.99 15.21
C GLY A 166 9.77 27.36 16.13
N HIS A 167 8.66 28.08 16.34
CA HIS A 167 7.45 27.52 16.94
C HIS A 167 6.61 26.87 15.86
N ILE A 168 6.55 25.55 15.90
CA ILE A 168 5.85 24.75 14.91
C ILE A 168 4.67 24.07 15.62
N ASP A 169 3.47 24.47 15.23
CA ASP A 169 2.22 23.92 15.73
C ASP A 169 1.86 22.59 15.05
N ASP A 170 0.87 21.89 15.62
CA ASP A 170 0.23 20.72 15.01
C ASP A 170 1.15 19.54 14.68
N LEU A 171 2.29 19.38 15.37
CA LEU A 171 3.21 18.27 15.13
C LEU A 171 2.78 16.95 15.77
N VAL A 172 2.03 16.98 16.87
CA VAL A 172 1.64 15.78 17.61
C VAL A 172 0.77 14.86 16.73
N GLY A 173 1.12 13.59 16.66
CA GLY A 173 0.49 12.58 15.82
C GLY A 173 1.00 12.55 14.37
N LYS A 174 1.76 13.56 13.92
CA LYS A 174 2.36 13.56 12.58
C LYS A 174 3.59 12.66 12.54
N ILE A 175 3.89 12.21 11.33
CA ILE A 175 5.11 11.47 11.02
C ILE A 175 6.11 12.45 10.41
N LEU A 176 7.31 12.47 10.95
CA LEU A 176 8.45 13.15 10.36
C LEU A 176 9.46 12.12 9.87
N VAL A 177 10.16 12.42 8.78
CA VAL A 177 11.29 11.62 8.32
C VAL A 177 12.57 12.42 8.53
N ILE A 178 13.48 11.88 9.32
CA ILE A 178 14.85 12.38 9.43
C ILE A 178 15.63 11.81 8.26
N GLN A 179 16.38 12.64 7.54
CA GLN A 179 17.22 12.18 6.43
C GLN A 179 18.58 12.88 6.40
N GLU A 180 19.58 12.18 5.85
CA GLU A 180 20.85 12.78 5.45
C GLU A 180 20.68 13.52 4.11
N VAL A 181 21.07 14.80 4.06
CA VAL A 181 21.00 15.67 2.87
C VAL A 181 22.38 16.02 2.30
N ALA A 182 23.44 15.83 3.08
CA ALA A 182 24.82 15.94 2.65
C ALA A 182 25.70 14.99 3.47
N SER A 183 26.71 14.39 2.83
CA SER A 183 27.66 13.51 3.52
C SER A 183 28.43 14.30 4.58
N PRO A 184 28.51 13.81 5.84
CA PRO A 184 29.33 14.44 6.88
C PRO A 184 30.84 14.41 6.61
N HIS A 185 31.29 13.61 5.65
CA HIS A 185 32.71 13.42 5.34
C HIS A 185 33.15 14.17 4.08
N THR A 186 32.30 14.20 3.05
CA THR A 186 32.60 14.88 1.78
C THR A 186 31.90 16.23 1.65
N PHE A 187 30.97 16.54 2.56
CA PHE A 187 30.19 17.79 2.61
C PHE A 187 29.32 18.04 1.36
N SER A 188 29.18 17.03 0.50
CA SER A 188 28.46 17.10 -0.75
C SER A 188 27.08 16.46 -0.62
N ALA A 189 26.07 17.13 -1.19
CA ALA A 189 24.72 16.59 -1.31
C ALA A 189 24.64 15.38 -2.25
N ALA A 190 25.55 15.28 -3.22
CA ALA A 190 25.58 14.16 -4.16
C ALA A 190 25.99 12.83 -3.49
N ASP A 191 26.77 12.92 -2.40
CA ASP A 191 27.29 11.78 -1.66
C ASP A 191 26.46 11.45 -0.41
N ALA A 192 25.32 12.12 -0.22
CA ALA A 192 24.44 11.86 0.92
C ALA A 192 23.93 10.40 0.90
N ASP A 193 23.98 9.74 2.04
CA ASP A 193 23.51 8.36 2.17
C ASP A 193 21.97 8.30 2.14
N ARG A 194 21.43 7.82 1.02
CA ARG A 194 19.97 7.69 0.81
C ARG A 194 19.33 6.65 1.70
N LEU A 195 20.10 5.72 2.27
CA LEU A 195 19.62 4.71 3.21
C LEU A 195 19.52 5.25 4.63
N LYS A 196 20.16 6.39 4.93
CA LYS A 196 19.99 7.08 6.22
C LYS A 196 18.74 7.93 6.23
N ARG A 197 17.60 7.23 6.32
CA ARG A 197 16.28 7.81 6.49
C ARG A 197 15.53 7.06 7.57
N HIS A 198 14.91 7.79 8.48
CA HIS A 198 14.16 7.17 9.56
C HIS A 198 12.87 7.94 9.83
N ALA A 199 11.74 7.23 9.79
CA ALA A 199 10.42 7.80 10.04
C ALA A 199 10.09 7.68 11.51
N VAL A 200 9.59 8.76 12.11
CA VAL A 200 9.27 8.84 13.53
C VAL A 200 7.88 9.45 13.74
N ARG A 201 7.07 8.85 14.62
CA ARG A 201 5.77 9.43 15.03
C ARG A 201 5.98 10.38 16.21
N ILE A 202 5.60 11.64 16.04
CA ILE A 202 5.71 12.64 17.11
C ILE A 202 4.60 12.43 18.15
N ILE A 203 4.97 12.25 19.41
CA ILE A 203 4.04 12.08 20.53
C ILE A 203 3.92 13.35 21.39
N LYS A 204 4.92 14.23 21.32
CA LYS A 204 4.97 15.48 22.09
C LYS A 204 5.69 16.57 21.31
N ALA A 205 5.16 17.78 21.37
CA ALA A 205 5.82 18.98 20.86
C ALA A 205 5.62 20.11 21.88
N GLU A 206 6.71 20.71 22.34
CA GLU A 206 6.72 21.76 23.36
C GLU A 206 7.43 22.99 22.82
N HIS A 207 6.73 24.12 22.78
CA HIS A 207 7.35 25.39 22.43
C HIS A 207 8.24 25.89 23.57
N GLY A 208 9.37 26.47 23.18
CA GLY A 208 10.30 27.13 24.08
C GLY A 208 10.95 28.30 23.39
N HIS A 209 11.86 28.95 24.11
CA HIS A 209 12.70 30.00 23.53
C HIS A 209 14.14 29.80 23.97
N ASP A 210 15.07 30.13 23.07
CA ASP A 210 16.47 30.30 23.41
C ASP A 210 16.75 31.77 23.72
N ILE A 211 16.86 32.08 25.01
CA ILE A 211 17.12 33.44 25.52
C ILE A 211 18.54 33.94 25.22
N LEU A 212 19.48 33.05 24.85
CA LEU A 212 20.86 33.42 24.56
C LEU A 212 21.04 33.95 23.13
N VAL A 213 20.08 33.63 22.24
CA VAL A 213 20.07 34.07 20.86
C VAL A 213 18.88 34.99 20.66
N GLY A 214 19.14 36.25 20.29
CA GLY A 214 18.08 37.20 19.97
C GLY A 214 17.21 36.70 18.82
N ASN A 215 15.92 36.99 18.87
CA ASN A 215 15.01 36.66 17.77
C ASN A 215 15.35 37.55 16.56
N SER A 216 15.80 36.95 15.46
CA SER A 216 16.14 37.70 14.24
C SER A 216 14.94 38.33 13.55
N GLU A 217 13.75 37.74 13.72
CA GLU A 217 12.49 38.24 13.14
C GLU A 217 11.85 39.32 14.01
N ALA A 218 12.10 39.28 15.32
CA ALA A 218 11.68 40.30 16.27
C ALA A 218 12.82 40.67 17.23
N PRO A 219 13.81 41.49 16.79
CA PRO A 219 15.01 41.79 17.58
C PRO A 219 14.75 42.47 18.93
N GLU A 220 13.58 43.08 19.08
CA GLU A 220 13.14 43.76 20.31
C GLU A 220 12.38 42.83 21.27
N ASP A 221 12.09 41.58 20.89
CA ASP A 221 11.40 40.61 21.74
C ASP A 221 12.37 40.01 22.78
N PRO A 222 12.14 40.25 24.09
CA PRO A 222 12.99 39.70 25.14
C PRO A 222 12.84 38.17 25.29
N ALA A 223 11.89 37.54 24.62
CA ALA A 223 11.66 36.10 24.71
C ALA A 223 12.82 35.28 24.11
N GLY A 224 13.57 35.82 23.15
CA GLY A 224 14.65 35.11 22.45
C GLY A 224 14.14 34.29 21.25
N ARG A 225 15.02 33.48 20.66
CA ARG A 225 14.70 32.74 19.42
C ARG A 225 13.66 31.63 19.68
N PRO A 226 12.54 31.56 18.92
CA PRO A 226 11.53 30.54 19.10
C PRO A 226 12.05 29.15 18.67
N ILE A 227 11.78 28.13 19.49
CA ILE A 227 12.19 26.74 19.24
C ILE A 227 11.07 25.78 19.62
N THR A 228 11.05 24.59 19.02
CA THR A 228 10.12 23.52 19.40
C THR A 228 10.90 22.27 19.79
N LYS A 229 10.72 21.78 21.01
CA LYS A 229 11.24 20.48 21.43
C LYS A 229 10.24 19.42 21.05
N ILE A 230 10.68 18.45 20.25
CA ILE A 230 9.84 17.31 19.83
C ILE A 230 10.33 16.03 20.50
N THR A 231 9.38 15.15 20.80
CA THR A 231 9.62 13.79 21.28
C THR A 231 8.81 12.84 20.42
N TRP A 232 9.44 11.79 19.93
CA TRP A 232 8.78 10.73 19.16
C TRP A 232 8.63 9.45 19.99
N HIS A 233 7.86 8.52 19.44
CA HIS A 233 7.56 7.25 20.08
C HIS A 233 8.84 6.42 20.35
N ASP A 234 8.92 5.75 21.50
CA ASP A 234 10.10 4.99 21.91
C ASP A 234 10.45 3.85 20.93
N GLU A 235 9.46 3.15 20.38
CA GLU A 235 9.67 2.15 19.33
C GLU A 235 10.19 2.72 17.99
N ASP A 236 10.13 4.04 17.80
CA ASP A 236 10.73 4.74 16.67
C ASP A 236 12.11 5.34 17.02
N ALA A 237 12.75 4.92 18.12
CA ALA A 237 14.09 5.35 18.48
C ALA A 237 15.09 5.15 17.32
N LEU A 238 16.08 6.05 17.22
CA LEU A 238 16.95 6.09 16.05
C LEU A 238 17.80 4.81 15.96
N PRO A 239 17.79 4.09 14.82
CA PRO A 239 18.59 2.88 14.64
C PRO A 239 20.08 3.17 14.38
N PHE A 240 20.44 4.43 14.19
CA PHE A 240 21.81 4.89 14.00
C PHE A 240 21.91 6.39 14.26
N SER A 241 23.13 6.88 14.50
CA SER A 241 23.38 8.30 14.73
C SER A 241 23.22 9.15 13.46
N PHE A 242 22.67 10.35 13.58
CA PHE A 242 22.65 11.36 12.53
C PHE A 242 23.61 12.50 12.86
N CYS A 243 24.47 12.89 11.92
CA CYS A 243 25.16 14.17 12.02
C CYS A 243 24.20 15.26 11.53
N ILE A 244 23.84 16.20 12.40
CA ILE A 244 22.96 17.32 12.06
C ILE A 244 23.73 18.38 11.29
N ASN A 245 24.88 18.78 11.82
CA ASN A 245 25.80 19.70 11.19
C ASN A 245 27.26 19.35 11.53
N THR A 246 28.15 19.78 10.64
CA THR A 246 29.60 19.60 10.78
C THR A 246 30.35 20.81 10.21
N LEU A 247 31.65 20.88 10.48
CA LEU A 247 32.57 21.90 9.96
C LEU A 247 33.40 21.33 8.82
N THR A 248 33.53 22.07 7.73
CA THR A 248 34.51 21.76 6.68
C THR A 248 35.93 22.06 7.16
N PRO A 249 36.97 21.53 6.49
CA PRO A 249 38.36 21.91 6.73
C PRO A 249 38.61 23.41 6.60
N GLU A 250 37.84 24.11 5.78
CA GLU A 250 37.89 25.56 5.56
C GLU A 250 37.17 26.36 6.66
N GLY A 251 36.48 25.69 7.59
CA GLY A 251 35.78 26.32 8.71
C GLY A 251 34.33 26.73 8.42
N GLU A 252 33.73 26.23 7.33
CA GLU A 252 32.34 26.50 6.99
C GLU A 252 31.41 25.46 7.66
N VAL A 253 30.26 25.90 8.18
CA VAL A 253 29.27 24.99 8.79
C VAL A 253 28.36 24.43 7.70
N VAL A 254 28.28 23.12 7.62
CA VAL A 254 27.46 22.39 6.66
C VAL A 254 26.36 21.64 7.39
N THR A 255 25.11 21.87 6.99
CA THR A 255 23.95 21.11 7.49
C THR A 255 23.87 19.79 6.73
N THR A 256 23.97 18.68 7.44
CA THR A 256 24.05 17.33 6.88
C THR A 256 22.76 16.53 7.04
N ALA A 257 21.85 16.95 7.94
CA ALA A 257 20.54 16.32 8.10
C ALA A 257 19.40 17.34 8.25
N ASN A 258 18.20 16.94 7.83
CA ASN A 258 16.97 17.69 8.06
C ASN A 258 15.79 16.77 8.41
N LEU A 259 14.65 17.39 8.71
CA LEU A 259 13.38 16.74 8.95
C LEU A 259 12.42 17.07 7.80
N LEU A 260 11.71 16.07 7.30
CA LEU A 260 10.59 16.24 6.37
C LEU A 260 9.29 15.92 7.09
N GLY A 261 8.31 16.82 7.02
CA GLY A 261 6.92 16.52 7.35
C GLY A 261 6.12 16.23 6.08
N ASN A 262 4.80 16.44 6.07
CA ASN A 262 3.94 16.06 4.93
C ASN A 262 4.17 14.61 4.45
N ILE A 263 4.29 13.69 5.40
CA ILE A 263 4.56 12.27 5.15
C ILE A 263 3.24 11.51 5.16
N VAL A 264 2.94 10.78 4.08
CA VAL A 264 1.79 9.89 3.97
C VAL A 264 2.25 8.44 3.78
N LEU A 265 1.54 7.49 4.40
CA LEU A 265 1.73 6.07 4.11
C LEU A 265 1.04 5.74 2.78
N ALA A 266 1.74 5.04 1.90
CA ALA A 266 1.18 4.60 0.63
C ALA A 266 1.44 3.12 0.37
N ASP A 267 0.43 2.44 -0.19
CA ASP A 267 0.49 1.06 -0.63
C ASP A 267 0.83 1.00 -2.12
N HIS A 268 1.66 0.04 -2.50
CA HIS A 268 1.94 -0.28 -3.90
C HIS A 268 0.72 -0.88 -4.59
N GLY A 269 0.57 -0.59 -5.87
CA GLY A 269 -0.52 -1.07 -6.70
C GLY A 269 -1.60 -0.02 -6.91
N HIS A 270 -2.65 -0.46 -7.60
CA HIS A 270 -3.75 0.38 -8.02
C HIS A 270 -5.07 -0.30 -7.66
N SER A 271 -5.99 0.47 -7.09
CA SER A 271 -7.32 -0.01 -6.77
C SER A 271 -8.18 -0.09 -8.02
N ILE A 272 -8.80 -1.25 -8.24
CA ILE A 272 -9.67 -1.46 -9.38
C ILE A 272 -11.11 -1.15 -8.99
N GLU A 273 -11.84 -0.47 -9.86
CA GLU A 273 -13.27 -0.26 -9.73
C GLU A 273 -13.96 -0.96 -10.90
N GLU A 274 -14.86 -1.90 -10.61
CA GLU A 274 -15.57 -2.66 -11.62
C GLU A 274 -17.08 -2.69 -11.31
N HIS A 275 -17.90 -2.50 -12.35
CA HIS A 275 -19.33 -2.65 -12.26
C HIS A 275 -19.71 -4.10 -12.57
N ILE A 276 -20.40 -4.76 -11.64
CA ILE A 276 -20.82 -6.14 -11.83
C ILE A 276 -22.35 -6.26 -11.83
N THR A 277 -22.85 -7.11 -12.72
CA THR A 277 -24.26 -7.52 -12.71
C THR A 277 -24.37 -8.90 -12.09
N PHE A 278 -24.89 -8.97 -10.86
CA PHE A 278 -25.22 -10.26 -10.25
C PHE A 278 -26.60 -10.69 -10.72
N THR A 279 -26.70 -11.87 -11.34
CA THR A 279 -27.99 -12.48 -11.68
C THR A 279 -28.08 -13.86 -11.04
N LYS A 280 -29.30 -14.29 -10.67
CA LYS A 280 -29.52 -15.64 -10.10
C LYS A 280 -28.96 -16.78 -10.98
N GLN A 281 -28.79 -16.55 -12.28
CA GLN A 281 -28.24 -17.51 -13.24
C GLN A 281 -26.69 -17.50 -13.30
N LYS A 282 -26.04 -16.38 -12.96
CA LYS A 282 -24.58 -16.23 -13.02
C LYS A 282 -24.02 -16.00 -11.61
N LYS A 283 -23.92 -17.10 -10.86
CA LYS A 283 -23.54 -17.08 -9.44
C LYS A 283 -22.07 -16.72 -9.16
N SER A 284 -21.20 -16.81 -10.16
CA SER A 284 -19.77 -16.49 -10.02
C SER A 284 -19.28 -15.72 -11.24
N PRO A 285 -19.43 -14.38 -11.27
CA PRO A 285 -18.92 -13.56 -12.35
C PRO A 285 -17.38 -13.62 -12.36
N LEU A 286 -16.81 -13.51 -13.57
CA LEU A 286 -15.39 -13.30 -13.77
C LEU A 286 -15.11 -11.81 -13.72
N LEU A 287 -14.04 -11.41 -13.02
CA LEU A 287 -13.51 -10.06 -13.09
C LEU A 287 -12.85 -9.81 -14.44
N GLN A 288 -13.08 -8.63 -15.00
CA GLN A 288 -12.46 -8.20 -16.26
C GLN A 288 -11.08 -7.61 -16.01
N SER A 289 -10.90 -6.92 -14.89
CA SER A 289 -9.66 -6.24 -14.55
C SER A 289 -8.78 -7.12 -13.65
N VAL A 290 -7.71 -7.66 -14.23
CA VAL A 290 -6.66 -8.44 -13.55
C VAL A 290 -5.28 -7.92 -13.98
N PRO A 291 -4.23 -8.04 -13.16
CA PRO A 291 -4.18 -8.63 -11.81
C PRO A 291 -4.73 -7.69 -10.71
N LEU A 292 -5.13 -8.28 -9.58
CA LEU A 292 -5.56 -7.54 -8.39
C LEU A 292 -4.39 -7.28 -7.44
N SER A 293 -4.40 -6.12 -6.81
CA SER A 293 -3.53 -5.80 -5.67
C SER A 293 -4.24 -6.17 -4.35
N TYR A 294 -3.47 -6.49 -3.30
CA TYR A 294 -4.00 -6.91 -2.00
C TYR A 294 -3.42 -6.04 -0.90
N ALA A 295 -4.26 -5.28 -0.21
CA ALA A 295 -3.85 -4.36 0.84
C ALA A 295 -4.43 -4.80 2.20
N SER A 296 -3.66 -4.63 3.27
CA SER A 296 -4.24 -4.72 4.61
C SER A 296 -4.86 -3.38 4.98
N VAL A 297 -6.05 -3.42 5.58
CA VAL A 297 -6.76 -2.20 6.00
C VAL A 297 -5.89 -1.46 7.01
N TYR A 298 -5.52 -0.23 6.67
CA TYR A 298 -4.80 0.67 7.56
C TYR A 298 -5.78 1.70 8.12
N GLN A 299 -5.77 1.86 9.44
CA GLN A 299 -6.46 2.94 10.12
C GLN A 299 -5.41 3.76 10.82
N ASP A 300 -5.23 5.03 10.40
CA ASP A 300 -4.24 5.90 11.01
C ASP A 300 -4.59 6.14 12.47
N GLN A 301 -3.69 5.75 13.36
CA GLN A 301 -3.80 5.96 14.79
C GLN A 301 -2.65 6.87 15.22
N PRO A 302 -2.92 8.09 15.70
CA PRO A 302 -1.89 9.04 16.10
C PRO A 302 -0.92 8.52 17.16
N THR A 303 -1.33 7.51 17.94
CA THR A 303 -0.54 6.86 18.99
C THR A 303 0.29 5.68 18.48
N MET A 304 0.11 5.24 17.24
CA MET A 304 0.86 4.12 16.67
C MET A 304 2.22 4.60 16.13
N PRO A 305 3.33 3.95 16.50
CA PRO A 305 4.66 4.30 15.97
C PRO A 305 4.74 4.11 14.46
N ALA A 306 5.59 4.91 13.80
CA ALA A 306 5.81 4.84 12.37
C ALA A 306 6.41 3.48 11.95
N SER A 307 7.29 2.91 12.79
CA SER A 307 7.86 1.57 12.61
C SER A 307 6.82 0.45 12.57
N LYS A 308 5.71 0.56 13.31
CA LYS A 308 4.59 -0.39 13.25
C LYS A 308 3.65 -0.10 12.09
N ALA A 309 3.40 1.17 11.77
CA ALA A 309 2.49 1.56 10.70
C ALA A 309 2.92 1.02 9.33
N ILE A 310 4.23 0.97 9.06
CA ILE A 310 4.78 0.47 7.80
C ILE A 310 4.74 -1.08 7.69
N ILE A 311 4.53 -1.81 8.79
CA ILE A 311 4.51 -3.28 8.78
C ILE A 311 3.19 -3.79 8.18
N ASN A 312 3.33 -4.67 7.20
CA ASN A 312 2.19 -5.34 6.56
C ASN A 312 1.67 -6.52 7.39
N GLN A 313 0.36 -6.76 7.30
CA GLN A 313 -0.33 -7.92 7.89
C GLN A 313 -0.97 -8.76 6.77
N PRO A 314 -0.22 -9.70 6.16
CA PRO A 314 -0.71 -10.48 5.02
C PRO A 314 -1.95 -11.31 5.32
N ASP A 315 -2.08 -11.80 6.55
CA ASP A 315 -3.25 -12.54 7.05
C ASP A 315 -4.55 -11.71 7.04
N ARG A 316 -4.42 -10.38 7.09
CA ARG A 316 -5.54 -9.42 7.02
C ARG A 316 -5.67 -8.71 5.67
N ALA A 317 -4.81 -9.05 4.71
CA ALA A 317 -4.85 -8.44 3.39
C ALA A 317 -6.15 -8.81 2.66
N ARG A 318 -6.77 -7.80 2.05
CA ARG A 318 -7.99 -7.93 1.26
C ARG A 318 -7.70 -7.44 -0.16
N PRO A 319 -8.41 -7.96 -1.18
CA PRO A 319 -8.26 -7.47 -2.54
C PRO A 319 -8.69 -6.00 -2.61
N SER A 320 -7.85 -5.16 -3.21
CA SER A 320 -8.10 -3.73 -3.42
C SER A 320 -9.01 -3.53 -4.63
N ILE A 321 -10.27 -3.90 -4.48
CA ILE A 321 -11.29 -3.77 -5.51
C ILE A 321 -12.60 -3.25 -4.92
N VAL A 322 -13.20 -2.31 -5.64
CA VAL A 322 -14.53 -1.78 -5.35
C VAL A 322 -15.50 -2.32 -6.37
N LEU A 323 -16.51 -3.05 -5.90
CA LEU A 323 -17.57 -3.59 -6.73
C LEU A 323 -18.87 -2.83 -6.51
N ARG A 324 -19.43 -2.31 -7.59
CA ARG A 324 -20.72 -1.62 -7.61
C ARG A 324 -21.78 -2.44 -8.32
N ASP A 325 -22.97 -2.40 -7.75
CA ASP A 325 -24.17 -2.94 -8.39
C ASP A 325 -24.60 -2.02 -9.54
N VAL A 326 -24.86 -2.60 -10.72
CA VAL A 326 -25.30 -1.85 -11.91
C VAL A 326 -26.68 -1.21 -11.72
N GLU A 327 -27.59 -1.88 -11.00
CA GLU A 327 -28.95 -1.38 -10.76
C GLU A 327 -28.98 -0.39 -9.58
N THR A 328 -28.06 -0.54 -8.62
CA THR A 328 -27.95 0.33 -7.43
C THR A 328 -26.51 0.81 -7.20
N PRO A 329 -26.00 1.78 -8.00
CA PRO A 329 -24.58 2.18 -8.01
C PRO A 329 -24.06 2.80 -6.70
N THR A 330 -24.97 3.27 -5.85
CA THR A 330 -24.67 3.83 -4.53
C THR A 330 -24.34 2.76 -3.50
N VAL A 331 -24.63 1.49 -3.79
CA VAL A 331 -24.43 0.41 -2.84
C VAL A 331 -23.18 -0.38 -3.21
N LEU A 332 -22.27 -0.48 -2.24
CA LEU A 332 -20.97 -1.13 -2.38
C LEU A 332 -21.02 -2.57 -1.88
N TRP A 333 -20.26 -3.43 -2.53
CA TRP A 333 -19.93 -4.76 -2.02
C TRP A 333 -18.60 -4.70 -1.27
N GLU A 334 -18.53 -5.37 -0.11
CA GLU A 334 -17.34 -5.41 0.72
C GLU A 334 -16.53 -6.69 0.45
N PRO A 335 -15.21 -6.59 0.15
CA PRO A 335 -14.35 -7.75 0.03
C PRO A 335 -14.11 -8.38 1.40
N VAL A 336 -14.32 -9.69 1.49
CA VAL A 336 -14.06 -10.49 2.70
C VAL A 336 -13.16 -11.69 2.39
N GLY A 337 -12.51 -12.23 3.42
CA GLY A 337 -11.65 -13.41 3.28
C GLY A 337 -12.43 -14.71 3.00
N ASP A 338 -13.65 -14.81 3.53
CA ASP A 338 -14.59 -15.91 3.33
C ASP A 338 -16.05 -15.47 3.56
N LEU A 339 -17.00 -16.29 3.11
CA LEU A 339 -18.44 -16.06 3.31
C LEU A 339 -19.02 -16.85 4.49
N ILE A 340 -18.20 -17.56 5.29
CA ILE A 340 -18.69 -18.47 6.34
C ILE A 340 -19.42 -17.67 7.43
N SER A 341 -18.86 -16.53 7.80
CA SER A 341 -19.44 -15.62 8.80
C SER A 341 -20.42 -14.59 8.19
N SER A 342 -20.65 -14.64 6.89
CA SER A 342 -21.49 -13.66 6.18
C SER A 342 -22.96 -14.04 6.25
N GLN A 343 -23.82 -13.06 6.51
CA GLN A 343 -25.28 -13.23 6.49
C GLN A 343 -25.83 -13.11 5.07
N PHE A 344 -26.99 -13.72 4.81
CA PHE A 344 -27.60 -13.79 3.47
C PHE A 344 -27.94 -12.42 2.84
N ASN A 345 -28.07 -11.37 3.66
CA ASN A 345 -28.38 -10.00 3.24
C ASN A 345 -27.14 -9.09 3.23
N GLN A 346 -25.98 -9.58 3.65
CA GLN A 346 -24.72 -8.84 3.58
C GLN A 346 -24.17 -8.90 2.16
N ARG A 347 -23.72 -7.75 1.66
CA ARG A 347 -23.13 -7.62 0.33
C ARG A 347 -21.63 -7.89 0.41
N HIS A 348 -21.30 -9.10 0.82
CA HIS A 348 -19.92 -9.55 0.90
C HIS A 348 -19.56 -10.37 -0.32
N PHE A 349 -18.30 -10.29 -0.75
CA PHE A 349 -17.79 -11.11 -1.83
C PHE A 349 -16.38 -11.61 -1.54
N VAL A 350 -16.03 -12.75 -2.14
CA VAL A 350 -14.72 -13.39 -1.97
C VAL A 350 -14.07 -13.50 -3.32
N VAL A 351 -12.83 -13.06 -3.41
CA VAL A 351 -12.03 -13.21 -4.62
C VAL A 351 -11.31 -14.54 -4.59
N GLU A 352 -11.48 -15.34 -5.63
CA GLU A 352 -10.74 -16.58 -5.88
C GLU A 352 -9.99 -16.48 -7.21
N MET A 353 -8.67 -16.47 -7.15
CA MET A 353 -7.80 -16.45 -8.32
C MET A 353 -7.45 -17.88 -8.74
N GLU A 354 -7.77 -18.21 -9.98
CA GLU A 354 -7.42 -19.49 -10.62
C GLU A 354 -5.96 -19.46 -11.10
N ASN A 355 -5.39 -20.64 -11.37
CA ASN A 355 -3.98 -20.77 -11.78
C ASN A 355 -3.69 -20.14 -13.16
N ASP A 356 -4.72 -19.87 -13.97
CA ASP A 356 -4.60 -19.22 -15.28
C ASP A 356 -4.69 -17.68 -15.19
N GLY A 357 -4.72 -17.12 -13.97
CA GLY A 357 -4.85 -15.69 -13.73
C GLY A 357 -6.28 -15.16 -13.82
N GLN A 358 -7.26 -16.01 -14.16
CA GLN A 358 -8.66 -15.62 -14.09
C GLN A 358 -9.08 -15.46 -12.64
N THR A 359 -9.88 -14.42 -12.39
CA THR A 359 -10.35 -14.11 -11.04
C THR A 359 -11.86 -14.20 -11.00
N ARG A 360 -12.37 -14.99 -10.04
CA ARG A 360 -13.80 -15.22 -9.81
C ARG A 360 -14.24 -14.62 -8.48
N ILE A 361 -15.54 -14.31 -8.42
CA ILE A 361 -16.22 -13.78 -7.24
C ILE A 361 -17.30 -14.75 -6.75
#